data_AF-A0A090TD73-F1
#
_entry.id   AF-A0A090TD73-F1
#
_cell.length_a   1.000
_cell.length_b   1.000
_cell.length_c   1.000
_cell.angle_alpha   90.00
_cell.angle_beta   90.00
_cell.angle_gamma   90.00
#
_symmetry.space_group_name_H-M   'P 1'
#
loop_
_entity.id
_entity.type
_entity.pdbx_description
1 polymer ?
#
loop_
_entity_poly.entity_id
_entity_poly.type
_entity_poly.pdbx_seq_one_letter_code
_entity_poly.pdbx_strand_id
1 'polypeptide(L)' 'MKKIAVILSGSGVFDGAEIHESVLALHAIEKAGATCTVLRQT' A
#
# COMPACT_ATOMS: atom_id res chain seq x y z
N MET A 1 -12.00 10.83 9.66
CA MET A 1 -10.92 9.84 9.57
C MET A 1 -11.12 9.06 8.27
N LYS A 2 -10.23 9.21 7.28
CA LYS A 2 -10.39 8.53 5.98
C LYS A 2 -9.83 7.11 6.07
N LYS A 3 -10.53 6.15 5.47
CA LYS A 3 -10.11 4.75 5.37
C LYS A 3 -9.77 4.45 3.91
N ILE A 4 -8.56 3.97 3.66
CA ILE A 4 -8.04 3.73 2.31
C ILE A 4 -7.74 2.24 2.14
N ALA A 5 -8.29 1.62 1.10
CA ALA A 5 -7.90 0.27 0.71
C ALA A 5 -6.67 0.35 -0.23
N VAL A 6 -5.62 -0.41 0.08
CA VAL A 6 -4.42 -0.50 -0.76
C VAL A 6 -4.34 -1.93 -1.29
N ILE A 7 -4.40 -2.09 -2.62
CA ILE A 7 -4.31 -3.40 -3.26
C ILE A 7 -2.86 -3.60 -3.71
N LEU A 8 -2.23 -4.70 -3.27
CA LEU A 8 -0.89 -5.09 -3.69
C LEU A 8 -0.94 -6.41 -4.47
N SER A 9 -0.13 -6.50 -5.51
CA SER A 9 -0.04 -7.65 -6.43
C SER A 9 0.99 -8.71 -6.00
N GLY A 10 1.66 -8.54 -4.85
CA GLY A 10 2.74 -9.42 -4.38
C GLY A 10 3.81 -8.63 -3.62
N SER A 11 5.03 -9.17 -3.52
CA SER A 11 6.14 -8.56 -2.76
C SER A 11 7.47 -8.66 -3.53
N GLY A 12 7.63 -7.83 -4.55
CA GLY A 12 8.80 -7.84 -5.42
C GLY A 12 8.48 -7.19 -6.76
N VAL A 13 9.44 -6.44 -7.31
CA VAL A 13 9.22 -5.69 -8.56
C VAL A 13 8.97 -6.60 -9.78
N PHE A 14 9.49 -7.82 -9.76
CA PHE A 14 9.41 -8.75 -10.90
C PHE A 14 8.17 -9.66 -10.85
N ASP A 15 7.51 -9.79 -9.71
CA ASP A 15 6.44 -10.76 -9.46
C ASP A 15 5.33 -10.24 -8.54
N GLY A 16 5.26 -8.92 -8.33
CA GLY A 16 4.34 -8.31 -7.40
C GLY A 16 4.40 -6.79 -7.40
N ALA A 17 4.19 -6.19 -6.22
CA ALA A 17 4.29 -4.76 -6.04
C ALA A 17 5.74 -4.33 -5.80
N GLU A 18 6.13 -3.18 -6.35
CA GLU A 18 7.40 -2.55 -6.04
C GLU A 18 7.39 -2.11 -4.57
N ILE A 19 8.40 -2.52 -3.81
CA ILE A 19 8.39 -2.41 -2.34
C ILE A 19 8.60 -0.96 -1.91
N HIS A 20 9.45 -0.19 -2.59
CA HIS A 20 9.70 1.20 -2.22
C HIS A 20 8.46 2.08 -2.46
N GLU A 21 7.79 1.92 -3.60
CA GLU A 21 6.53 2.59 -3.92
C GLU A 21 5.43 2.23 -2.92
N SER A 22 5.30 0.93 -2.61
CA SER A 22 4.30 0.45 -1.65
C SER A 22 4.52 1.07 -0.27
N VAL A 23 5.77 1.08 0.23
CA VAL A 23 6.10 1.66 1.53
C VAL A 23 5.90 3.18 1.53
N LEU A 24 6.35 3.89 0.50
CA LEU A 24 6.19 5.33 0.40
C LEU A 24 4.71 5.74 0.31
N ALA A 25 3.89 4.97 -0.41
CA ALA A 25 2.45 5.20 -0.48
C ALA A 25 1.78 5.00 0.88
N LEU A 26 2.08 3.91 1.60
CA LEU A 26 1.54 3.65 2.94
C LEU A 26 1.99 4.74 3.94
N HIS A 27 3.26 5.18 3.86
CA HIS A 27 3.78 6.26 4.68
C HIS A 27 3.08 7.60 4.39
N ALA A 28 2.81 7.92 3.12
CA ALA A 28 2.07 9.13 2.75
C ALA A 28 0.63 9.10 3.27
N ILE A 29 -0.03 7.95 3.25
CA ILE A 29 -1.38 7.76 3.82
C ILE A 29 -1.38 8.04 5.33
N GLU A 30 -0.39 7.49 6.04
CA GLU A 30 -0.23 7.71 7.49
C GLU A 30 0.03 9.18 7.81
N LYS A 31 0.95 9.84 7.07
CA LYS A 31 1.23 11.29 7.24
C LYS A 31 0.02 12.18 6.96
N ALA A 32 -0.92 11.73 6.13
CA ALA A 32 -2.16 12.44 5.85
C ALA A 32 -3.24 12.24 6.94
N GLY A 33 -2.94 11.52 8.03
CA GLY A 33 -3.89 11.24 9.12
C GLY A 33 -5.01 10.28 8.70
N ALA A 34 -4.75 9.44 7.70
CA ALA A 34 -5.67 8.41 7.23
C ALA A 34 -5.19 7.03 7.65
N THR A 35 -6.12 6.08 7.76
CA THR A 35 -5.81 4.68 8.03
C THR A 35 -5.91 3.88 6.73
N CYS A 36 -5.03 2.90 6.56
CA CYS A 36 -5.05 1.99 5.42
C CYS A 36 -5.35 0.55 5.82
N THR A 37 -5.94 -0.20 4.91
CA THR A 37 -6.06 -1.66 4.97
C THR A 37 -5.47 -2.23 3.69
N VAL A 38 -4.48 -3.09 3.83
CA VAL A 38 -3.81 -3.73 2.70
C VAL A 38 -4.58 -4.98 2.32
N LEU A 39 -4.87 -5.12 1.03
CA LEU A 39 -5.53 -6.26 0.42
C LEU A 39 -4.60 -6.87 -0.62
N ARG A 40 -4.55 -8.20 -0.68
CA ARG A 40 -3.85 -8.92 -1.74
C ARG A 40 -4.75 -9.01 -2.97
N GLN A 41 -4.21 -8.69 -4.13
CA GLN A 41 -4.82 -9.06 -5.40
C GLN A 41 -4.65 -10.57 -5.58
N THR A 42 -5.72 -11.33 -5.35
CA THR A 42 -5.79 -12.78 -5.64
C THR A 42 -5.77 -13.03 -7.14
#